data_AF-G3ID85-F1
#
_entry.id   AF-G3ID85-F1
#
_cell.length_a   1.000
_cell.length_b   1.000
_cell.length_c   1.000
_cell.angle_alpha   90.00
_cell.angle_beta   90.00
_cell.angle_gamma   90.00
#
_symmetry.space_group_name_H-M   'P 1'
#
loop_
_entity.id
_entity.type
_entity.pdbx_description
1 polymer ?
#
loop_
_entity_poly.entity_id
_entity_poly.type
_entity_poly.pdbx_seq_one_letter_code
_entity_poly.pdbx_strand_id
1 'polypeptide(L)'
;MATTPISSSYITGRFPATRGEVYINGYNISDNMIEIRKDLGFCPQHDLLFDDLTLSEHLFFYCRVVILDEPSSGMDPMSRRATWDILQYYKHNRTILLTTHYMDEADILGDRIAIMGVFRFCQMDAFVVSYNFLDTMLIFMLYGWCVVPLVYLGSFLFHNSTAAYIKLTLFNYFSTIFSIIIYTIVQLHGSDLPKCISSFIKTGLMILPSYNFAMSISKYFDDYEVKKLCAKKFRSLHMNCSEPYTQNNVYGFGEHGIGTFLITLAAMGLVFLLLLLSLEMVSWNLKNFVFRNIIFYFYNKIRDSRQIYFKCPVVKAVRNISLVVKKSECFGLLGLNGAGKTTTFKMLTGEETITSGVALIDGSSVIKNLRKIRSRIGYCPQSESVLNHMTGRELLSMYSRLWGVPEQNINGYVETFLHSVQLESVADWLIHTYR
;
A
#
# COMPACT_ATOMS: atom_id res chain seq x y z
N MET A 1 5.95 6.02 -31.95
CA MET A 1 6.05 7.03 -33.03
C MET A 1 5.04 6.67 -34.11
N ALA A 2 3.94 7.40 -34.19
CA ALA A 2 3.06 7.52 -35.35
C ALA A 2 2.26 8.82 -35.16
N THR A 3 2.15 9.59 -36.23
CA THR A 3 1.88 11.03 -36.27
C THR A 3 0.40 11.38 -36.23
N THR A 4 -0.02 12.26 -35.32
CA THR A 4 -1.31 12.96 -35.40
C THR A 4 -1.41 13.79 -36.68
N PRO A 5 -2.58 13.91 -37.33
CA PRO A 5 -2.74 14.74 -38.52
C PRO A 5 -2.50 16.22 -38.15
N ILE A 6 -1.58 16.81 -38.89
CA ILE A 6 -0.99 18.14 -38.68
C ILE A 6 -2.06 19.26 -38.65
N SER A 7 -3.24 19.05 -39.25
CA SER A 7 -4.34 20.02 -39.30
C SER A 7 -4.97 20.33 -37.93
N SER A 8 -5.12 19.33 -37.06
CA SER A 8 -5.69 19.49 -35.71
C SER A 8 -4.73 20.21 -34.75
N SER A 9 -3.42 20.12 -35.02
CA SER A 9 -2.36 20.74 -34.21
C SER A 9 -2.25 22.26 -34.41
N TYR A 10 -2.65 22.77 -35.59
CA TYR A 10 -2.68 24.20 -35.87
C TYR A 10 -3.90 24.89 -35.25
N ILE A 11 -5.07 24.25 -35.33
CA ILE A 11 -6.33 24.77 -34.77
C ILE A 11 -6.28 24.85 -33.23
N THR A 12 -5.49 23.98 -32.60
CA THR A 12 -5.25 23.96 -31.14
C THR A 12 -4.09 24.86 -30.69
N GLY A 13 -3.43 25.56 -31.61
CA GLY A 13 -2.35 26.54 -31.35
C GLY A 13 -1.06 25.94 -30.80
N ARG A 14 -0.77 24.68 -31.14
CA ARG A 14 0.45 23.98 -30.68
C ARG A 14 1.69 24.35 -31.50
N PHE A 15 1.51 24.88 -32.71
CA PHE A 15 2.58 25.39 -33.60
C PHE A 15 2.12 26.65 -34.35
N PRO A 16 2.96 27.70 -34.48
CA PRO A 16 2.61 28.91 -35.24
C PRO A 16 2.60 28.64 -36.76
N ALA A 17 1.69 29.30 -37.49
CA ALA A 17 1.59 29.18 -38.94
C ALA A 17 2.73 29.95 -39.65
N THR A 18 3.37 29.33 -40.64
CA THR A 18 4.55 29.92 -41.30
C THR A 18 4.17 30.97 -42.37
N ARG A 19 2.96 30.87 -42.97
CA ARG A 19 2.30 31.89 -43.82
C ARG A 19 0.79 31.68 -43.81
N GLY A 20 0.02 32.78 -43.86
CA GLY A 20 -1.45 32.79 -43.89
C GLY A 20 -2.08 33.08 -42.53
N GLU A 21 -3.31 33.59 -42.52
CA GLU A 21 -4.06 33.94 -41.31
C GLU A 21 -5.27 33.01 -41.16
N VAL A 22 -5.46 32.47 -39.95
CA VAL A 22 -6.58 31.57 -39.62
C VAL A 22 -7.35 32.17 -38.45
N TYR A 23 -8.65 32.36 -38.66
CA TYR A 23 -9.55 32.99 -37.70
C TYR A 23 -10.54 31.98 -37.14
N ILE A 24 -10.70 31.98 -35.80
CA ILE A 24 -11.74 31.21 -35.10
C ILE A 24 -12.59 32.22 -34.32
N ASN A 25 -13.91 32.25 -34.59
CA ASN A 25 -14.85 33.23 -34.02
C ASN A 25 -14.39 34.69 -34.14
N GLY A 26 -13.75 35.05 -35.26
CA GLY A 26 -13.27 36.41 -35.52
C GLY A 26 -11.93 36.76 -34.89
N TYR A 27 -11.31 35.85 -34.12
CA TYR A 27 -9.98 36.04 -33.53
C TYR A 27 -8.90 35.31 -34.33
N ASN A 28 -7.79 35.99 -34.63
CA ASN A 28 -6.63 35.38 -35.28
C ASN A 28 -5.89 34.48 -34.26
N ILE A 29 -5.65 33.23 -34.63
CA ILE A 29 -4.97 32.21 -33.81
C ILE A 29 -3.55 32.65 -33.38
N SER A 30 -2.88 33.46 -34.19
CA SER A 30 -1.49 33.91 -33.95
C SER A 30 -1.37 34.87 -32.77
N ASP A 31 -2.40 35.70 -32.56
CA ASP A 31 -2.34 36.84 -31.63
C ASP A 31 -3.23 36.63 -30.39
N ASN A 32 -4.38 35.95 -30.53
CA ASN A 32 -5.43 35.94 -29.51
C ASN A 32 -5.80 34.53 -29.01
N MET A 33 -4.78 33.70 -28.76
CA MET A 33 -4.96 32.28 -28.38
C MET A 33 -5.68 32.07 -27.02
N ILE A 34 -5.61 33.05 -26.12
CA ILE A 34 -6.19 32.96 -24.77
C ILE A 34 -7.72 33.09 -24.79
N GLU A 35 -8.26 33.93 -25.68
CA GLU A 35 -9.71 34.05 -25.91
C GLU A 35 -10.26 32.80 -26.59
N ILE A 36 -9.56 32.29 -27.61
CA ILE A 36 -9.97 31.11 -28.39
C ILE A 36 -10.08 29.85 -27.51
N ARG A 37 -9.23 29.69 -26.50
CA ARG A 37 -9.25 28.53 -25.58
C ARG A 37 -10.43 28.51 -24.61
N LYS A 38 -11.14 29.62 -24.42
CA LYS A 38 -12.34 29.65 -23.55
C LYS A 38 -13.53 28.95 -24.19
N ASP A 39 -13.57 28.88 -25.52
CA ASP A 39 -14.68 28.34 -26.31
C ASP A 39 -14.39 26.97 -26.94
N LEU A 40 -13.22 26.37 -26.68
CA LEU A 40 -12.74 25.18 -27.37
C LEU A 40 -12.40 24.04 -26.38
N GLY A 41 -13.22 23.00 -26.36
CA GLY A 41 -12.99 21.78 -25.58
C GLY A 41 -12.23 20.71 -26.37
N PHE A 42 -11.27 20.03 -25.74
CA PHE A 42 -10.49 18.95 -26.35
C PHE A 42 -10.23 17.82 -25.35
N CYS A 43 -10.41 16.56 -25.75
CA CYS A 43 -10.07 15.38 -24.94
C CYS A 43 -9.66 14.24 -25.87
N PRO A 44 -8.44 13.67 -25.71
CA PRO A 44 -8.33 12.23 -26.00
C PRO A 44 -7.21 11.47 -25.27
N GLN A 45 -7.37 10.13 -25.23
CA GLN A 45 -6.42 9.25 -25.93
C GLN A 45 -6.97 7.87 -26.39
N HIS A 46 -8.27 7.55 -26.22
CA HIS A 46 -9.03 6.73 -27.18
C HIS A 46 -10.54 6.95 -27.05
N ASP A 47 -11.28 6.82 -28.17
CA ASP A 47 -12.72 7.11 -28.28
C ASP A 47 -13.60 5.99 -27.69
N LEU A 48 -14.60 6.39 -26.91
CA LEU A 48 -15.76 5.59 -26.50
C LEU A 48 -17.03 6.10 -27.21
N LEU A 49 -16.90 6.57 -28.45
CA LEU A 49 -18.03 7.02 -29.25
C LEU A 49 -18.64 5.82 -29.97
N PHE A 50 -19.93 5.60 -29.76
CA PHE A 50 -20.70 4.56 -30.44
C PHE A 50 -21.27 5.15 -31.73
N ASP A 51 -20.88 4.61 -32.88
CA ASP A 51 -21.26 5.14 -34.20
C ASP A 51 -22.78 5.21 -34.45
N ASP A 52 -23.56 4.48 -33.65
CA ASP A 52 -25.03 4.41 -33.73
C ASP A 52 -25.76 5.50 -32.92
N LEU A 53 -25.05 6.35 -32.16
CA LEU A 53 -25.66 7.36 -31.29
C LEU A 53 -25.45 8.79 -31.81
N THR A 54 -26.52 9.60 -31.78
CA THR A 54 -26.46 11.04 -32.08
C THR A 54 -25.69 11.82 -31.01
N LEU A 55 -25.26 13.05 -31.32
CA LEU A 55 -24.50 13.91 -30.38
C LEU A 55 -25.28 14.21 -29.08
N SER A 56 -26.61 14.38 -29.19
CA SER A 56 -27.49 14.54 -28.03
C SER A 56 -27.64 13.26 -27.20
N GLU A 57 -27.64 12.10 -27.84
CA GLU A 57 -27.70 10.81 -27.15
C GLU A 57 -26.37 10.46 -26.47
N HIS A 58 -25.24 10.80 -27.10
CA HIS A 58 -23.94 10.74 -26.46
C HIS A 58 -23.86 11.65 -25.24
N LEU A 59 -24.28 12.92 -25.37
CA LEU A 59 -24.35 13.84 -24.23
C LEU A 59 -25.27 13.31 -23.12
N PHE A 60 -26.43 12.75 -23.46
CA PHE A 60 -27.35 12.17 -22.49
C PHE A 60 -26.80 10.89 -21.83
N PHE A 61 -26.09 10.06 -22.58
CA PHE A 61 -25.41 8.84 -22.11
C PHE A 61 -24.28 9.19 -21.14
N TYR A 62 -23.36 10.08 -21.54
CA TYR A 62 -22.24 10.53 -20.70
C TYR A 62 -22.69 11.40 -19.51
N CYS A 63 -23.84 12.07 -19.60
CA CYS A 63 -24.40 12.82 -18.48
C CYS A 63 -25.13 11.94 -17.45
N ARG A 64 -25.62 10.74 -17.82
CA ARG A 64 -26.40 9.86 -16.93
C ARG A 64 -25.65 8.61 -16.45
N VAL A 65 -24.71 8.09 -17.26
CA VAL A 65 -23.93 6.89 -16.95
C VAL A 65 -22.44 7.22 -17.05
N VAL A 66 -21.69 6.99 -15.96
CA VAL A 66 -20.25 7.25 -15.89
C VAL A 66 -19.56 5.90 -15.71
N ILE A 67 -18.75 5.50 -16.71
CA ILE A 67 -17.96 4.26 -16.64
C ILE A 67 -16.51 4.64 -16.29
N LEU A 68 -15.98 4.06 -15.22
CA LEU A 68 -14.63 4.33 -14.72
C LEU A 68 -13.82 3.04 -14.71
N ASP A 69 -12.82 2.96 -15.59
CA ASP A 69 -11.92 1.82 -15.62
C ASP A 69 -10.71 2.09 -14.70
N GLU A 70 -10.63 1.35 -13.59
CA GLU A 70 -9.55 1.44 -12.59
C GLU A 70 -9.14 2.88 -12.17
N PRO A 71 -10.10 3.74 -11.73
CA PRO A 71 -9.87 5.18 -11.57
C PRO A 71 -8.84 5.54 -10.48
N SER A 72 -8.56 4.62 -9.56
CA SER A 72 -7.62 4.83 -8.45
C SER A 72 -6.32 4.03 -8.55
N SER A 73 -6.12 3.32 -9.68
CA SER A 73 -4.91 2.54 -9.94
C SER A 73 -3.70 3.47 -10.11
N GLY A 74 -2.61 3.16 -9.42
CA GLY A 74 -1.41 4.01 -9.39
C GLY A 74 -1.48 5.23 -8.46
N MET A 75 -2.60 5.45 -7.77
CA MET A 75 -2.73 6.50 -6.75
C MET A 75 -2.25 6.03 -5.38
N ASP A 76 -1.60 6.92 -4.63
CA ASP A 76 -1.30 6.70 -3.22
C ASP A 76 -2.60 6.63 -2.38
N PRO A 77 -2.56 6.06 -1.16
CA PRO A 77 -3.77 5.85 -0.36
C PRO A 77 -4.56 7.12 -0.02
N MET A 78 -3.95 8.31 0.00
CA MET A 78 -4.65 9.57 0.28
C MET A 78 -5.34 10.11 -0.96
N SER A 79 -4.64 10.16 -2.09
CA SER A 79 -5.23 10.58 -3.38
C SER A 79 -6.40 9.69 -3.80
N ARG A 80 -6.29 8.38 -3.54
CA ARG A 80 -7.37 7.42 -3.77
C ARG A 80 -8.64 7.75 -2.98
N ARG A 81 -8.53 8.05 -1.68
CA ARG A 81 -9.69 8.43 -0.85
C ARG A 81 -10.33 9.73 -1.30
N ALA A 82 -9.53 10.72 -1.67
CA ALA A 82 -10.04 11.97 -2.22
C ALA A 82 -10.83 11.74 -3.53
N THR A 83 -10.35 10.86 -4.40
CA THR A 83 -11.09 10.41 -5.59
C THR A 83 -12.40 9.73 -5.20
N TRP A 84 -12.42 8.88 -4.17
CA TRP A 84 -13.65 8.25 -3.69
C TRP A 84 -14.66 9.26 -3.15
N ASP A 85 -14.23 10.27 -2.40
CA ASP A 85 -15.10 11.31 -1.86
C ASP A 85 -15.76 12.13 -2.98
N ILE A 86 -15.00 12.46 -4.03
CA ILE A 86 -15.51 13.13 -5.23
C ILE A 86 -16.53 12.23 -5.94
N LEU A 87 -16.21 10.95 -6.14
CA LEU A 87 -17.10 10.00 -6.81
C LEU A 87 -18.39 9.76 -6.02
N GLN A 88 -18.33 9.69 -4.68
CA GLN A 88 -19.51 9.64 -3.84
C GLN A 88 -20.34 10.92 -3.96
N TYR A 89 -19.71 12.09 -3.92
CA TYR A 89 -20.40 13.37 -4.01
C TYR A 89 -21.20 13.50 -5.32
N TYR A 90 -20.59 13.10 -6.45
CA TYR A 90 -21.23 13.16 -7.77
C TYR A 90 -22.10 11.95 -8.13
N LYS A 91 -22.17 10.93 -7.26
CA LYS A 91 -23.04 9.76 -7.44
C LYS A 91 -24.53 10.12 -7.41
N HIS A 92 -24.90 11.20 -6.71
CA HIS A 92 -26.28 11.67 -6.66
C HIS A 92 -26.81 11.98 -8.08
N ASN A 93 -27.84 11.24 -8.51
CA ASN A 93 -28.50 11.30 -9.83
C ASN A 93 -27.70 10.75 -11.02
N ARG A 94 -26.66 9.94 -10.81
CA ARG A 94 -25.90 9.30 -11.90
C ARG A 94 -25.68 7.81 -11.64
N THR A 95 -25.64 7.02 -12.70
CA THR A 95 -25.23 5.61 -12.61
C THR A 95 -23.74 5.53 -12.85
N ILE A 96 -22.97 5.17 -11.82
CA ILE A 96 -21.51 4.99 -11.93
C ILE A 96 -21.24 3.49 -12.02
N LEU A 97 -20.61 3.05 -13.12
CA LEU A 97 -20.07 1.70 -13.28
C LEU A 97 -18.56 1.81 -13.15
N LEU A 98 -17.95 1.14 -12.18
CA LEU A 98 -16.50 1.19 -12.01
C LEU A 98 -15.89 -0.21 -11.91
N THR A 99 -14.68 -0.35 -12.44
CA THR A 99 -13.83 -1.53 -12.23
C THR A 99 -12.77 -1.16 -11.19
N THR A 100 -12.51 -2.06 -10.24
CA THR A 100 -11.45 -1.87 -9.24
C THR A 100 -10.93 -3.22 -8.78
N HIS A 101 -9.63 -3.25 -8.47
CA HIS A 101 -8.99 -4.38 -7.79
C HIS A 101 -8.99 -4.23 -6.26
N TYR A 102 -9.47 -3.10 -5.73
CA TYR A 102 -9.53 -2.81 -4.30
C TYR A 102 -10.92 -3.10 -3.75
N MET A 103 -11.03 -4.09 -2.87
CA MET A 103 -12.32 -4.45 -2.25
C MET A 103 -12.92 -3.27 -1.47
N ASP A 104 -12.08 -2.49 -0.78
CA ASP A 104 -12.49 -1.30 -0.02
C ASP A 104 -13.13 -0.23 -0.92
N GLU A 105 -12.62 -0.04 -2.15
CA GLU A 105 -13.18 0.89 -3.13
C GLU A 105 -14.56 0.42 -3.61
N ALA A 106 -14.69 -0.88 -3.87
CA ALA A 106 -15.95 -1.49 -4.28
C ALA A 106 -17.01 -1.40 -3.17
N ASP A 107 -16.61 -1.54 -1.90
CA ASP A 107 -17.50 -1.44 -0.74
C ASP A 107 -17.96 0.00 -0.46
N ILE A 108 -17.07 0.99 -0.62
CA ILE A 108 -17.37 2.40 -0.37
C ILE A 108 -18.19 3.04 -1.49
N LEU A 109 -17.89 2.70 -2.76
CA LEU A 109 -18.52 3.33 -3.92
C LEU A 109 -19.70 2.53 -4.48
N GLY A 110 -19.69 1.20 -4.34
CA GLY A 110 -20.66 0.31 -4.97
C GLY A 110 -21.92 0.06 -4.13
N ASP A 111 -23.10 0.32 -4.70
CA ASP A 111 -24.38 -0.15 -4.11
C ASP A 111 -24.64 -1.63 -4.38
N ARG A 112 -24.07 -2.14 -5.48
CA ARG A 112 -24.09 -3.55 -5.89
C ARG A 112 -22.72 -3.91 -6.45
N ILE A 113 -22.08 -4.90 -5.84
CA ILE A 113 -20.73 -5.32 -6.22
C ILE A 113 -20.83 -6.57 -7.10
N ALA A 114 -20.40 -6.45 -8.35
CA ALA A 114 -20.22 -7.58 -9.25
C ALA A 114 -18.74 -7.97 -9.25
N ILE A 115 -18.41 -9.11 -8.64
CA ILE A 115 -17.05 -9.64 -8.66
C ILE A 115 -16.85 -10.39 -9.97
N MET A 116 -16.16 -9.77 -10.93
CA MET A 116 -15.62 -10.51 -12.07
C MET A 116 -14.52 -11.44 -11.56
N GLY A 117 -14.83 -12.72 -11.43
CA GLY A 117 -13.80 -13.73 -11.22
C GLY A 117 -12.86 -13.71 -12.41
N VAL A 118 -11.60 -13.29 -12.20
CA VAL A 118 -10.53 -13.32 -13.22
C VAL A 118 -10.47 -14.68 -13.90
N PHE A 119 -10.71 -15.75 -13.14
CA PHE A 119 -10.76 -17.12 -13.65
C PHE A 119 -11.93 -17.38 -14.63
N ARG A 120 -13.07 -16.68 -14.51
CA ARG A 120 -14.21 -16.81 -15.44
C ARG A 120 -13.94 -16.04 -16.73
N PHE A 121 -13.36 -14.86 -16.61
CA PHE A 121 -12.96 -14.02 -17.73
C PHE A 121 -11.85 -14.67 -18.57
N CYS A 122 -10.83 -15.23 -17.92
CA CYS A 122 -9.75 -15.97 -18.56
C CYS A 122 -10.15 -17.39 -19.05
N GLN A 123 -11.44 -17.75 -19.01
CA GLN A 123 -11.94 -19.09 -19.37
C GLN A 123 -11.20 -20.25 -18.69
N MET A 124 -10.72 -20.02 -17.46
CA MET A 124 -10.08 -21.05 -16.64
C MET A 124 -11.18 -21.90 -15.99
N ASP A 125 -11.81 -22.77 -16.80
CA ASP A 125 -12.92 -23.61 -16.37
C ASP A 125 -12.58 -24.44 -15.11
N ALA A 126 -11.29 -24.78 -14.94
CA ALA A 126 -10.74 -25.48 -13.79
C ALA A 126 -11.09 -24.87 -12.44
N PHE A 127 -11.13 -23.53 -12.37
CA PHE A 127 -11.28 -22.80 -11.11
C PHE A 127 -12.69 -22.23 -10.91
N VAL A 128 -13.59 -22.36 -11.90
CA VAL A 128 -14.91 -21.68 -11.87
C VAL A 128 -16.09 -22.56 -12.20
N VAL A 129 -15.91 -23.59 -13.04
CA VAL A 129 -17.03 -24.44 -13.47
C VAL A 129 -17.27 -25.55 -12.44
N SER A 130 -18.54 -25.82 -12.14
CA SER A 130 -19.05 -26.94 -11.33
C SER A 130 -18.51 -27.09 -9.91
N TYR A 131 -19.03 -26.32 -8.94
CA TYR A 131 -18.74 -26.38 -7.48
C TYR A 131 -17.26 -26.20 -7.03
N ASN A 132 -16.31 -26.22 -7.97
CA ASN A 132 -14.86 -26.01 -7.77
C ASN A 132 -14.51 -24.60 -7.28
N PHE A 133 -15.40 -23.63 -7.43
CA PHE A 133 -15.20 -22.27 -6.91
C PHE A 133 -15.00 -22.27 -5.39
N LEU A 134 -15.75 -23.10 -4.66
CA LEU A 134 -15.64 -23.15 -3.20
C LEU A 134 -14.27 -23.71 -2.75
N ASP A 135 -13.75 -24.68 -3.49
CA ASP A 135 -12.43 -25.28 -3.23
C ASP A 135 -11.30 -24.27 -3.47
N THR A 136 -11.38 -23.51 -4.58
CA THR A 136 -10.41 -22.46 -4.88
C THR A 136 -10.46 -21.36 -3.83
N MET A 137 -11.66 -20.90 -3.46
CA MET A 137 -11.87 -19.91 -2.42
C MET A 137 -11.30 -20.39 -1.07
N LEU A 138 -11.43 -21.67 -0.75
CA LEU A 138 -10.84 -22.28 0.44
C LEU A 138 -9.30 -22.28 0.40
N ILE A 139 -8.67 -22.59 -0.75
CA ILE A 139 -7.21 -22.50 -0.93
C ILE A 139 -6.73 -21.05 -0.69
N PHE A 140 -7.40 -20.06 -1.29
CA PHE A 140 -7.05 -18.64 -1.11
C PHE A 140 -7.27 -18.16 0.33
N MET A 141 -8.38 -18.55 0.98
CA MET A 141 -8.66 -18.20 2.38
C MET A 141 -7.62 -18.78 3.33
N LEU A 142 -7.23 -20.04 3.17
CA LEU A 142 -6.20 -20.67 4.01
C LEU A 142 -4.80 -20.06 3.78
N TYR A 143 -4.49 -19.64 2.55
CA TYR A 143 -3.28 -18.89 2.28
C TYR A 143 -3.30 -17.51 2.98
N GLY A 144 -4.40 -16.77 2.90
CA GLY A 144 -4.57 -15.50 3.61
C GLY A 144 -4.48 -15.65 5.13
N TRP A 145 -5.14 -16.66 5.69
CA TRP A 145 -5.07 -17.05 7.10
C TRP A 145 -3.64 -17.29 7.58
N CYS A 146 -2.77 -17.81 6.72
CA CYS A 146 -1.37 -18.07 7.06
C CYS A 146 -0.45 -16.87 6.83
N VAL A 147 -0.55 -16.20 5.68
CA VAL A 147 0.40 -15.15 5.28
C VAL A 147 0.18 -13.84 5.99
N VAL A 148 -1.07 -13.46 6.30
CA VAL A 148 -1.36 -12.18 6.95
C VAL A 148 -0.67 -12.09 8.32
N PRO A 149 -0.87 -13.05 9.26
CA PRO A 149 -0.14 -13.03 10.53
C PRO A 149 1.38 -13.08 10.38
N LEU A 150 1.90 -13.82 9.39
CA LEU A 150 3.34 -13.89 9.11
C LEU A 150 3.91 -12.53 8.68
N VAL A 151 3.24 -11.80 7.80
CA VAL A 151 3.66 -10.46 7.36
C VAL A 151 3.64 -9.47 8.54
N TYR A 152 2.61 -9.52 9.39
CA TYR A 152 2.56 -8.72 10.60
C TYR A 152 3.69 -9.04 11.59
N LEU A 153 3.97 -10.32 11.82
CA LEU A 153 5.13 -10.74 12.63
C LEU A 153 6.44 -10.23 12.06
N GLY A 154 6.61 -10.30 10.74
CA GLY A 154 7.77 -9.78 10.03
C GLY A 154 7.92 -8.26 10.14
N SER A 155 6.81 -7.52 10.26
CA SER A 155 6.84 -6.05 10.37
C SER A 155 7.57 -5.57 11.63
N PHE A 156 7.55 -6.34 12.72
CA PHE A 156 8.27 -6.01 13.96
C PHE A 156 9.81 -6.05 13.81
N LEU A 157 10.34 -6.65 12.74
CA LEU A 157 11.79 -6.63 12.45
C LEU A 157 12.27 -5.27 11.91
N PHE A 158 11.37 -4.36 11.58
CA PHE A 158 11.70 -3.12 10.87
C PHE A 158 11.18 -1.89 11.62
N HIS A 159 12.03 -0.86 11.71
CA HIS A 159 11.67 0.41 12.33
C HIS A 159 10.82 1.33 11.43
N ASN A 160 10.96 1.18 10.10
CA ASN A 160 10.25 2.02 9.11
C ASN A 160 9.19 1.19 8.39
N SER A 161 7.93 1.63 8.42
CA SER A 161 6.77 0.93 7.84
C SER A 161 6.88 0.71 6.32
N THR A 162 7.35 1.73 5.58
CA THR A 162 7.53 1.64 4.12
C THR A 162 8.64 0.66 3.71
N ALA A 163 9.76 0.68 4.43
CA ALA A 163 10.86 -0.26 4.19
C ALA A 163 10.49 -1.69 4.58
N ALA A 164 9.67 -1.87 5.63
CA ALA A 164 9.14 -3.17 6.04
C ALA A 164 8.28 -3.77 4.93
N TYR A 165 7.34 -2.98 4.40
CA TYR A 165 6.45 -3.41 3.32
C TYR A 165 7.24 -3.88 2.09
N ILE A 166 8.19 -3.07 1.59
CA ILE A 166 8.99 -3.42 0.41
C ILE A 166 9.82 -4.69 0.66
N LYS A 167 10.45 -4.81 1.83
CA LYS A 167 11.32 -5.97 2.12
C LYS A 167 10.54 -7.26 2.33
N LEU A 168 9.38 -7.20 2.99
CA LEU A 168 8.53 -8.37 3.23
C LEU A 168 7.81 -8.84 1.96
N THR A 169 7.36 -7.91 1.12
CA THR A 169 6.79 -8.23 -0.20
C THR A 169 7.83 -8.87 -1.11
N LEU A 170 9.05 -8.31 -1.16
CA LEU A 170 10.17 -8.94 -1.89
C LEU A 170 10.50 -10.33 -1.34
N PHE A 171 10.53 -10.51 -0.02
CA PHE A 171 10.76 -11.82 0.60
C PHE A 171 9.71 -12.85 0.16
N ASN A 172 8.42 -12.50 0.18
CA ASN A 172 7.35 -13.39 -0.28
C ASN A 172 7.48 -13.75 -1.77
N TYR A 173 7.85 -12.79 -2.61
CA TYR A 173 8.07 -13.02 -4.04
C TYR A 173 9.23 -13.99 -4.29
N PHE A 174 10.41 -13.70 -3.71
CA PHE A 174 11.57 -14.57 -3.85
C PHE A 174 11.35 -15.95 -3.24
N SER A 175 10.72 -16.04 -2.06
CA SER A 175 10.37 -17.31 -1.44
C SER A 175 9.53 -18.19 -2.38
N THR A 176 8.59 -17.61 -3.11
CA THR A 176 7.76 -18.33 -4.08
C THR A 176 8.59 -18.85 -5.25
N ILE A 177 9.42 -17.98 -5.87
CA ILE A 177 10.27 -18.36 -6.99
C ILE A 177 11.26 -19.47 -6.60
N PHE A 178 11.96 -19.30 -5.48
CA PHE A 178 12.90 -20.30 -4.99
C PHE A 178 12.19 -21.63 -4.70
N SER A 179 10.99 -21.59 -4.12
CA SER A 179 10.23 -22.81 -3.83
C SER A 179 9.86 -23.59 -5.09
N ILE A 180 9.42 -22.89 -6.15
CA ILE A 180 9.08 -23.50 -7.43
C ILE A 180 10.32 -24.09 -8.10
N ILE A 181 11.45 -23.35 -8.11
CA ILE A 181 12.71 -23.83 -8.69
C ILE A 181 13.23 -25.07 -7.94
N ILE A 182 13.20 -25.06 -6.60
CA ILE A 182 13.65 -26.22 -5.81
C ILE A 182 12.72 -27.41 -6.09
N TYR A 183 11.41 -27.18 -6.20
CA TYR A 183 10.46 -28.23 -6.53
C TYR A 183 10.74 -28.87 -7.90
N THR A 184 10.95 -28.06 -8.96
CA THR A 184 11.26 -28.59 -10.29
C THR A 184 12.58 -29.35 -10.32
N ILE A 185 13.61 -28.88 -9.60
CA ILE A 185 14.88 -29.60 -9.45
C ILE A 185 14.66 -30.96 -8.77
N VAL A 186 13.90 -31.01 -7.68
CA VAL A 186 13.59 -32.25 -6.95
C VAL A 186 12.76 -33.21 -7.81
N GLN A 187 11.91 -32.70 -8.70
CA GLN A 187 11.13 -33.52 -9.62
C GLN A 187 11.98 -34.07 -10.77
N LEU A 188 12.95 -33.30 -11.26
CA LEU A 188 13.84 -33.71 -12.35
C LEU A 188 14.94 -34.67 -11.91
N HIS A 189 15.56 -34.44 -10.74
CA HIS A 189 16.70 -35.23 -10.24
C HIS A 189 16.31 -36.15 -9.06
N GLY A 190 15.02 -36.30 -8.79
CA GLY A 190 14.52 -37.00 -7.60
C GLY A 190 14.91 -38.47 -7.52
N SER A 191 15.17 -39.13 -8.65
CA SER A 191 15.66 -40.51 -8.73
C SER A 191 17.10 -40.67 -8.23
N ASP A 192 17.91 -39.62 -8.39
CA ASP A 192 19.35 -39.66 -8.12
C ASP A 192 19.68 -39.15 -6.70
N LEU A 193 18.70 -38.54 -6.03
CA LEU A 193 18.86 -37.96 -4.70
C LEU A 193 18.53 -38.99 -3.60
N PRO A 194 19.35 -39.09 -2.54
CA PRO A 194 19.03 -39.92 -1.38
C PRO A 194 17.65 -39.56 -0.80
N LYS A 195 16.81 -40.57 -0.52
CA LYS A 195 15.45 -40.39 0.01
C LYS A 195 15.40 -39.47 1.25
N CYS A 196 16.43 -39.53 2.10
CA CYS A 196 16.58 -38.66 3.26
C CYS A 196 16.65 -37.17 2.88
N ILE A 197 17.47 -36.83 1.88
CA ILE A 197 17.65 -35.44 1.42
C ILE A 197 16.37 -34.94 0.75
N SER A 198 15.74 -35.76 -0.09
CA SER A 198 14.46 -35.41 -0.73
C SER A 198 13.35 -35.15 0.31
N SER A 199 13.27 -35.99 1.35
CA SER A 199 12.31 -35.80 2.45
C SER A 199 12.58 -34.51 3.24
N PHE A 200 13.85 -34.23 3.53
CA PHE A 200 14.24 -33.01 4.24
C PHE A 200 13.91 -31.75 3.44
N ILE A 201 14.21 -31.73 2.14
CA ILE A 201 13.89 -30.61 1.25
C ILE A 201 12.37 -30.41 1.16
N LYS A 202 11.59 -31.49 0.96
CA LYS A 202 10.12 -31.41 0.92
C LYS A 202 9.54 -30.86 2.24
N THR A 203 10.04 -31.33 3.38
CA THR A 203 9.61 -30.85 4.70
C THR A 203 9.99 -29.37 4.91
N GLY A 204 11.18 -28.95 4.48
CA GLY A 204 11.62 -27.56 4.56
C GLY A 204 10.79 -26.62 3.67
N LEU A 205 10.46 -27.04 2.45
CA LEU A 205 9.57 -26.29 1.56
C LEU A 205 8.15 -26.15 2.13
N MET A 206 7.64 -27.18 2.80
CA MET A 206 6.32 -27.13 3.45
C MET A 206 6.21 -26.07 4.55
N ILE A 207 7.31 -25.52 5.07
CA ILE A 207 7.29 -24.41 6.04
C ILE A 207 6.95 -23.08 5.36
N LEU A 208 7.18 -22.97 4.04
CA LEU A 208 6.91 -21.76 3.28
C LEU A 208 5.44 -21.72 2.84
N PRO A 209 4.62 -20.76 3.31
CA PRO A 209 3.20 -20.71 2.92
C PRO A 209 3.01 -20.57 1.42
N SER A 210 3.89 -19.82 0.74
CA SER A 210 3.85 -19.65 -0.72
C SER A 210 4.08 -20.95 -1.49
N TYR A 211 4.93 -21.84 -0.98
CA TYR A 211 5.12 -23.17 -1.58
C TYR A 211 3.85 -24.00 -1.48
N ASN A 212 3.26 -24.10 -0.29
CA ASN A 212 2.04 -24.86 -0.07
C ASN A 212 0.88 -24.35 -0.92
N PHE A 213 0.77 -23.02 -1.07
CA PHE A 213 -0.23 -22.40 -1.94
C PHE A 213 0.00 -22.73 -3.41
N ALA A 214 1.22 -22.52 -3.93
CA ALA A 214 1.55 -22.84 -5.31
C ALA A 214 1.31 -24.32 -5.64
N MET A 215 1.69 -25.22 -4.74
CA MET A 215 1.49 -26.66 -4.90
C MET A 215 0.02 -27.06 -4.82
N SER A 216 -0.77 -26.41 -3.96
CA SER A 216 -2.22 -26.63 -3.89
C SER A 216 -2.90 -26.25 -5.20
N ILE A 217 -2.56 -25.09 -5.78
CA ILE A 217 -3.10 -24.66 -7.08
C ILE A 217 -2.66 -25.58 -8.21
N SER A 218 -1.36 -25.90 -8.28
CA SER A 218 -0.82 -26.74 -9.36
C SER A 218 -1.47 -28.11 -9.37
N LYS A 219 -1.53 -28.80 -8.21
CA LYS A 219 -2.13 -30.13 -8.12
C LYS A 219 -3.64 -30.12 -8.33
N TYR A 220 -4.33 -29.08 -7.85
CA TYR A 220 -5.77 -28.93 -8.09
C TYR A 220 -6.05 -28.80 -9.58
N PHE A 221 -5.24 -28.00 -10.28
CA PHE A 221 -5.34 -27.84 -11.73
C PHE A 221 -5.03 -29.15 -12.48
N ASP A 222 -3.98 -29.86 -12.09
CA ASP A 222 -3.62 -31.15 -12.69
C ASP A 222 -4.74 -32.19 -12.52
N ASP A 223 -5.34 -32.29 -11.33
CA ASP A 223 -6.47 -33.19 -11.06
C ASP A 223 -7.69 -32.85 -11.93
N TYR A 224 -8.01 -31.56 -12.06
CA TYR A 224 -9.11 -31.10 -12.91
C TYR A 224 -8.87 -31.45 -14.39
N GLU A 225 -7.69 -31.16 -14.93
CA GLU A 225 -7.37 -31.44 -16.34
C GLU A 225 -7.37 -32.94 -16.63
N VAL A 226 -6.84 -33.76 -15.73
CA VAL A 226 -6.90 -35.23 -15.86
C VAL A 226 -8.34 -35.72 -15.89
N LYS A 227 -9.20 -35.27 -14.97
CA LYS A 227 -10.63 -35.64 -14.95
C LYS A 227 -11.37 -35.18 -16.21
N LYS A 228 -11.10 -33.96 -16.68
CA LYS A 228 -11.68 -33.39 -17.91
C LYS A 228 -11.26 -34.16 -19.16
N LEU A 229 -9.99 -34.56 -19.26
CA LEU A 229 -9.47 -35.36 -20.39
C LEU A 229 -9.99 -36.80 -20.35
N CYS A 230 -10.06 -37.42 -19.16
CA CYS A 230 -10.61 -38.77 -19.01
C CYS A 230 -12.13 -38.85 -19.25
N ALA A 231 -12.87 -37.75 -19.09
CA ALA A 231 -14.28 -37.66 -19.44
C ALA A 231 -14.55 -37.54 -20.95
N LYS A 232 -13.55 -37.19 -21.78
CA LYS A 232 -13.71 -37.09 -23.24
C LYS A 232 -13.67 -38.47 -23.90
N LYS A 233 -14.53 -38.66 -24.91
CA LYS A 233 -14.75 -39.93 -25.61
C LYS A 233 -13.55 -40.41 -26.46
N PHE A 234 -12.68 -39.49 -26.89
CA PHE A 234 -11.44 -39.79 -27.61
C PHE A 234 -10.28 -39.92 -26.62
N ARG A 235 -9.89 -41.17 -26.32
CA ARG A 235 -8.72 -41.48 -25.48
C ARG A 235 -7.45 -41.25 -26.30
N SER A 236 -6.55 -40.38 -25.85
CA SER A 236 -5.17 -40.42 -26.31
C SER A 236 -4.50 -41.68 -25.74
N LEU A 237 -3.70 -42.36 -26.56
CA LEU A 237 -3.07 -43.66 -26.24
C LEU A 237 -2.01 -43.60 -25.11
N HIS A 238 -1.85 -42.47 -24.42
CA HIS A 238 -0.79 -42.21 -23.44
C HIS A 238 -1.29 -41.76 -22.06
N MET A 239 -2.61 -41.70 -21.82
CA MET A 239 -3.17 -41.31 -20.51
C MET A 239 -3.83 -42.48 -19.77
N ASN A 240 -3.35 -42.76 -18.56
CA ASN A 240 -3.91 -43.79 -17.68
C ASN A 240 -5.16 -43.27 -16.95
N CYS A 241 -6.32 -43.46 -17.54
CA CYS A 241 -7.62 -43.12 -16.95
C CYS A 241 -8.23 -44.28 -16.14
N SER A 242 -7.47 -44.89 -15.21
CA SER A 242 -8.02 -45.94 -14.35
C SER A 242 -8.94 -45.35 -13.27
N GLU A 243 -9.91 -46.14 -12.78
CA GLU A 243 -10.87 -45.74 -11.71
C GLU A 243 -10.23 -45.03 -10.50
N PRO A 244 -9.07 -45.45 -9.95
CA PRO A 244 -8.45 -44.74 -8.84
C PRO A 244 -8.04 -43.29 -9.16
N TYR A 245 -7.75 -42.94 -10.42
CA TYR A 245 -7.39 -41.56 -10.79
C TYR A 245 -8.60 -40.66 -11.02
N THR A 246 -9.79 -41.23 -11.27
CA THR A 246 -11.01 -40.46 -11.58
C THR A 246 -11.93 -40.31 -10.37
N GLN A 247 -11.92 -41.26 -9.43
CA GLN A 247 -12.78 -41.24 -8.24
C GLN A 247 -12.09 -40.73 -6.95
N ASN A 248 -10.78 -40.52 -6.96
CA ASN A 248 -10.08 -40.02 -5.78
C ASN A 248 -10.49 -38.57 -5.45
N ASN A 249 -10.72 -38.33 -4.16
CA ASN A 249 -11.02 -37.01 -3.64
C ASN A 249 -9.77 -36.11 -3.74
N VAL A 250 -9.94 -34.90 -4.26
CA VAL A 250 -8.85 -33.91 -4.45
C VAL A 250 -8.18 -33.59 -3.11
N TYR A 251 -8.96 -33.63 -2.02
CA TYR A 251 -8.51 -33.45 -0.65
C TYR A 251 -7.74 -34.64 -0.05
N GLY A 252 -7.37 -35.64 -0.85
CA GLY A 252 -6.56 -36.77 -0.39
C GLY A 252 -5.19 -36.35 0.15
N PHE A 253 -4.58 -37.25 0.91
CA PHE A 253 -3.22 -37.09 1.48
C PHE A 253 -2.13 -37.75 0.62
N GLY A 254 -2.51 -38.35 -0.51
CA GLY A 254 -1.59 -39.05 -1.41
C GLY A 254 -0.75 -38.10 -2.28
N GLU A 255 0.06 -38.67 -3.16
CA GLU A 255 0.98 -37.91 -4.03
C GLU A 255 0.27 -36.90 -4.94
N HIS A 256 -1.00 -37.12 -5.29
CA HIS A 256 -1.79 -36.22 -6.13
C HIS A 256 -2.76 -35.32 -5.35
N GLY A 257 -2.91 -35.51 -4.05
CA GLY A 257 -3.86 -34.75 -3.25
C GLY A 257 -3.32 -33.43 -2.71
N ILE A 258 -4.24 -32.50 -2.40
CA ILE A 258 -3.94 -31.19 -1.83
C ILE A 258 -4.06 -31.15 -0.29
N GLY A 259 -4.63 -32.19 0.33
CA GLY A 259 -4.99 -32.19 1.76
C GLY A 259 -3.83 -31.87 2.68
N THR A 260 -2.64 -32.43 2.39
CA THR A 260 -1.41 -32.18 3.17
C THR A 260 -1.03 -30.70 3.18
N PHE A 261 -1.13 -30.00 2.05
CA PHE A 261 -0.75 -28.58 1.96
C PHE A 261 -1.77 -27.64 2.60
N LEU A 262 -3.06 -28.00 2.54
CA LEU A 262 -4.11 -27.21 3.18
C LEU A 262 -4.03 -27.30 4.70
N ILE A 263 -3.77 -28.50 5.24
CA ILE A 263 -3.62 -28.69 6.68
C ILE A 263 -2.35 -28.01 7.20
N THR A 264 -1.25 -28.03 6.45
CA THR A 264 -0.04 -27.30 6.84
C THR A 264 -0.28 -25.78 6.84
N LEU A 265 -1.01 -25.23 5.86
CA LEU A 265 -1.41 -23.81 5.85
C LEU A 265 -2.30 -23.44 7.06
N ALA A 266 -3.31 -24.26 7.35
CA ALA A 266 -4.21 -24.06 8.49
C ALA A 266 -3.44 -24.08 9.83
N ALA A 267 -2.61 -25.10 10.03
CA ALA A 267 -1.80 -25.27 11.23
C ALA A 267 -0.79 -24.13 11.39
N MET A 268 -0.07 -23.76 10.33
CA MET A 268 0.90 -22.66 10.40
C MET A 268 0.24 -21.30 10.63
N GLY A 269 -0.92 -21.05 10.02
CA GLY A 269 -1.66 -19.81 10.29
C GLY A 269 -2.08 -19.69 11.75
N LEU A 270 -2.52 -20.78 12.38
CA LEU A 270 -2.83 -20.79 13.81
C LEU A 270 -1.59 -20.53 14.67
N VAL A 271 -0.44 -21.14 14.32
CA VAL A 271 0.84 -20.91 15.00
C VAL A 271 1.27 -19.44 14.89
N PHE A 272 1.23 -18.85 13.69
CA PHE A 272 1.59 -17.45 13.48
C PHE A 272 0.63 -16.49 14.17
N LEU A 273 -0.67 -16.79 14.19
CA LEU A 273 -1.65 -16.00 14.92
C LEU A 273 -1.40 -16.02 16.43
N LEU A 274 -1.14 -17.20 17.02
CA LEU A 274 -0.82 -17.31 18.45
C LEU A 274 0.49 -16.59 18.79
N LEU A 275 1.51 -16.70 17.92
CA LEU A 275 2.76 -15.95 18.06
C LEU A 275 2.53 -14.44 18.00
N LEU A 276 1.66 -13.97 17.09
CA LEU A 276 1.31 -12.56 16.98
C LEU A 276 0.62 -12.05 18.26
N LEU A 277 -0.41 -12.76 18.72
CA LEU A 277 -1.17 -12.41 19.93
C LEU A 277 -0.28 -12.41 21.18
N SER A 278 0.60 -13.41 21.33
CA SER A 278 1.54 -13.47 22.44
C SER A 278 2.56 -12.31 22.41
N LEU A 279 3.05 -11.92 21.24
CA LEU A 279 3.94 -10.76 21.09
C LEU A 279 3.24 -9.42 21.33
N GLU A 280 1.93 -9.33 21.15
CA GLU A 280 1.15 -8.14 21.47
C GLU A 280 0.79 -8.05 22.96
N MET A 281 0.52 -9.18 23.61
CA MET A 281 0.19 -9.25 25.04
C MET A 281 1.41 -9.05 25.95
N VAL A 282 2.63 -9.25 25.42
CA VAL A 282 3.88 -9.05 26.15
C VAL A 282 4.27 -7.56 26.13
N SER A 283 4.41 -6.95 27.32
CA SER A 283 4.84 -5.55 27.53
C SER A 283 5.99 -5.16 26.60
N TRP A 284 5.91 -3.96 26.01
CA TRP A 284 6.90 -3.38 25.07
C TRP A 284 8.36 -3.62 25.49
N ASN A 285 8.64 -3.60 26.79
CA ASN A 285 9.99 -3.82 27.35
C ASN A 285 10.46 -5.27 27.19
N LEU A 286 9.58 -6.24 27.38
CA LEU A 286 9.88 -7.66 27.23
C LEU A 286 9.83 -8.08 25.76
N LYS A 287 8.98 -7.43 24.95
CA LYS A 287 8.94 -7.56 23.47
C LYS A 287 10.29 -7.20 22.86
N ASN A 288 10.85 -6.03 23.24
CA ASN A 288 12.18 -5.62 22.81
C ASN A 288 13.31 -6.50 23.40
N PHE A 289 13.15 -7.07 24.60
CA PHE A 289 14.17 -7.94 25.20
C PHE A 289 14.24 -9.32 24.53
N VAL A 290 13.09 -9.99 24.34
CA VAL A 290 13.02 -11.32 23.74
C VAL A 290 13.42 -11.28 22.27
N PHE A 291 12.90 -10.31 21.50
CA PHE A 291 13.21 -10.18 20.08
C PHE A 291 14.68 -9.80 19.87
N ARG A 292 15.24 -8.90 20.69
CA ARG A 292 16.67 -8.57 20.64
C ARG A 292 17.55 -9.75 21.01
N ASN A 293 17.18 -10.57 22.00
CA ASN A 293 17.98 -11.73 22.38
C ASN A 293 17.89 -12.90 21.37
N ILE A 294 16.72 -13.18 20.80
CA ILE A 294 16.54 -14.23 19.78
C ILE A 294 17.25 -13.84 18.48
N ILE A 295 17.07 -12.59 18.02
CA ILE A 295 17.78 -12.07 16.85
C ILE A 295 19.27 -11.99 17.14
N PHE A 296 19.72 -11.53 18.31
CA PHE A 296 21.14 -11.51 18.65
C PHE A 296 21.75 -12.92 18.75
N TYR A 297 20.98 -13.92 19.20
CA TYR A 297 21.41 -15.32 19.22
C TYR A 297 21.56 -15.89 17.80
N PHE A 298 20.56 -15.72 16.93
CA PHE A 298 20.65 -16.16 15.53
C PHE A 298 21.69 -15.35 14.73
N TYR A 299 21.77 -14.05 14.96
CA TYR A 299 22.76 -13.16 14.37
C TYR A 299 24.17 -13.54 14.80
N ASN A 300 24.42 -13.86 16.09
CA ASN A 300 25.72 -14.34 16.54
C ASN A 300 26.07 -15.72 15.96
N LYS A 301 25.10 -16.63 15.85
CA LYS A 301 25.32 -17.96 15.26
C LYS A 301 25.60 -17.91 13.76
N ILE A 302 25.01 -16.95 13.03
CA ILE A 302 25.31 -16.67 11.63
C ILE A 302 26.60 -15.83 11.48
N ARG A 303 26.96 -15.02 12.48
CA ARG A 303 28.17 -14.19 12.50
C ARG A 303 29.46 -14.98 12.78
N ASP A 304 29.39 -16.10 13.51
CA ASP A 304 30.55 -16.99 13.67
C ASP A 304 31.04 -17.60 12.34
N SER A 305 30.21 -17.61 11.29
CA SER A 305 30.58 -18.13 9.97
C SER A 305 31.03 -17.06 8.96
N ARG A 306 31.00 -15.76 9.31
CA ARG A 306 31.53 -14.67 8.46
C ARG A 306 32.17 -13.58 9.31
N GLN A 307 33.44 -13.76 9.67
CA GLN A 307 34.26 -12.69 10.23
C GLN A 307 34.58 -11.62 9.18
N ILE A 308 33.74 -10.58 9.09
CA ILE A 308 34.19 -9.24 8.71
C ILE A 308 33.45 -8.26 9.64
N TYR A 309 34.19 -7.69 10.59
CA TYR A 309 33.65 -6.77 11.59
C TYR A 309 33.37 -5.40 10.97
N PHE A 310 32.10 -5.07 10.70
CA PHE A 310 31.65 -3.68 10.85
C PHE A 310 31.04 -3.54 12.24
N LYS A 311 31.91 -3.20 13.20
CA LYS A 311 31.50 -2.80 14.55
C LYS A 311 30.83 -1.43 14.41
N CYS A 312 29.54 -1.40 14.08
CA CYS A 312 28.80 -0.13 14.02
C CYS A 312 28.76 0.42 15.45
N PRO A 313 29.49 1.50 15.79
CA PRO A 313 29.49 2.03 17.13
C PRO A 313 28.07 2.51 17.44
N VAL A 314 27.55 2.22 18.64
CA VAL A 314 26.28 2.80 19.10
C VAL A 314 26.47 4.31 19.12
N VAL A 315 25.92 5.00 18.11
CA VAL A 315 26.04 6.44 18.00
C VAL A 315 25.15 7.07 19.06
N LYS A 316 25.77 7.57 20.14
CA LYS A 316 25.07 8.41 21.12
C LYS A 316 24.65 9.71 20.44
N ALA A 317 23.36 9.82 20.12
CA ALA A 317 22.79 10.98 19.41
C ALA A 317 22.96 12.30 20.18
N VAL A 318 22.91 12.26 21.53
CA VAL A 318 23.18 13.40 22.41
C VAL A 318 24.05 12.91 23.59
N ARG A 319 25.11 13.65 23.92
CA ARG A 319 26.07 13.27 24.99
C ARG A 319 26.13 14.34 26.08
N ASN A 320 25.58 14.04 27.26
CA ASN A 320 25.71 14.83 28.49
C ASN A 320 25.61 16.36 28.30
N ILE A 321 24.53 16.82 27.66
CA ILE A 321 24.26 18.26 27.52
C ILE A 321 23.65 18.77 28.83
N SER A 322 24.25 19.81 29.41
CA SER A 322 23.71 20.58 30.53
C SER A 322 23.44 22.00 30.06
N LEU A 323 22.18 22.38 29.97
CA LEU A 323 21.75 23.66 29.43
C LEU A 323 20.62 24.25 30.30
N VAL A 324 20.63 25.57 30.48
CA VAL A 324 19.55 26.34 31.10
C VAL A 324 19.19 27.50 30.19
N VAL A 325 17.91 27.61 29.83
CA VAL A 325 17.35 28.71 29.03
C VAL A 325 16.47 29.56 29.94
N LYS A 326 16.68 30.88 29.95
CA LYS A 326 15.90 31.79 30.79
C LYS A 326 14.56 32.12 30.14
N LYS A 327 13.58 32.50 30.98
CA LYS A 327 12.29 33.00 30.48
C LYS A 327 12.52 34.26 29.65
N SER A 328 11.86 34.35 28.50
CA SER A 328 11.96 35.46 27.53
C SER A 328 13.34 35.61 26.86
N GLU A 329 14.16 34.55 26.83
CA GLU A 329 15.42 34.50 26.09
C GLU A 329 15.21 33.87 24.69
N CYS A 330 15.91 34.39 23.67
CA CYS A 330 16.00 33.75 22.37
C CYS A 330 17.23 32.83 22.32
N PHE A 331 17.03 31.54 22.56
CA PHE A 331 18.11 30.55 22.60
C PHE A 331 18.21 29.75 21.29
N GLY A 332 19.39 29.77 20.65
CA GLY A 332 19.67 29.02 19.42
C GLY A 332 20.63 27.85 19.63
N LEU A 333 20.26 26.66 19.17
CA LEU A 333 21.10 25.46 19.23
C LEU A 333 21.86 25.25 17.89
N LEU A 334 23.12 25.66 17.83
CA LEU A 334 23.94 25.58 16.61
C LEU A 334 24.83 24.32 16.60
N GLY A 335 24.99 23.69 15.43
CA GLY A 335 25.89 22.55 15.25
C GLY A 335 25.81 21.96 13.85
N LEU A 336 26.72 21.04 13.50
CA LEU A 336 26.69 20.31 12.22
C LEU A 336 25.48 19.37 12.13
N ASN A 337 25.15 18.90 10.92
CA ASN A 337 24.15 17.85 10.73
C ASN A 337 24.63 16.57 11.44
N GLY A 338 23.74 15.92 12.18
CA GLY A 338 24.08 14.75 13.01
C GLY A 338 24.61 15.08 14.41
N ALA A 339 24.77 16.36 14.79
CA ALA A 339 25.21 16.76 16.12
C ALA A 339 24.17 16.53 17.25
N GLY A 340 22.97 16.02 16.93
CA GLY A 340 21.92 15.74 17.93
C GLY A 340 20.92 16.86 18.17
N LYS A 341 20.90 17.91 17.34
CA LYS A 341 19.99 19.06 17.49
C LYS A 341 18.52 18.66 17.50
N THR A 342 18.09 17.99 16.43
CA THR A 342 16.72 17.49 16.27
C THR A 342 16.36 16.49 17.36
N THR A 343 17.29 15.59 17.71
CA THR A 343 17.09 14.63 18.81
C THR A 343 16.89 15.33 20.15
N THR A 344 17.60 16.44 20.41
CA THR A 344 17.45 17.23 21.63
C THR A 344 16.06 17.86 21.72
N PHE A 345 15.54 18.45 20.64
CA PHE A 345 14.18 18.99 20.65
C PHE A 345 13.11 17.90 20.78
N LYS A 346 13.27 16.77 20.11
CA LYS A 346 12.35 15.62 20.25
C LYS A 346 12.31 15.04 21.67
N MET A 347 13.45 15.09 22.38
CA MET A 347 13.49 14.72 23.81
C MET A 347 12.75 15.74 24.69
N LEU A 348 12.79 17.04 24.35
CA LEU A 348 12.07 18.08 25.10
C LEU A 348 10.55 18.07 24.85
N THR A 349 10.12 17.70 23.63
CA THR A 349 8.69 17.55 23.28
C THR A 349 8.10 16.20 23.70
N GLY A 350 8.96 15.28 24.17
CA GLY A 350 8.62 13.92 24.58
C GLY A 350 8.22 13.00 23.43
N GLU A 351 8.69 13.28 22.21
CA GLU A 351 8.62 12.35 21.08
C GLU A 351 9.68 11.25 21.18
N GLU A 352 10.85 11.58 21.77
CA GLU A 352 11.93 10.65 22.03
C GLU A 352 12.15 10.50 23.54
N THR A 353 12.39 9.27 24.00
CA THR A 353 12.62 9.00 25.42
C THR A 353 14.04 9.38 25.83
N ILE A 354 14.18 10.13 26.93
CA ILE A 354 15.47 10.45 27.54
C ILE A 354 16.04 9.19 28.19
N THR A 355 17.20 8.73 27.74
CA THR A 355 17.86 7.52 28.27
C THR A 355 18.45 7.72 29.65
N SER A 356 19.00 8.90 29.94
CA SER A 356 19.55 9.28 31.23
C SER A 356 19.54 10.81 31.40
N GLY A 357 19.29 11.28 32.61
CA GLY A 357 19.22 12.72 32.93
C GLY A 357 17.79 13.22 33.13
N VAL A 358 17.65 14.53 33.32
CA VAL A 358 16.36 15.18 33.57
C VAL A 358 16.22 16.40 32.67
N ALA A 359 15.06 16.52 32.01
CA ALA A 359 14.63 17.73 31.33
C ALA A 359 13.45 18.36 32.09
N LEU A 360 13.53 19.67 32.35
CA LEU A 360 12.54 20.44 33.08
C LEU A 360 12.08 21.63 32.20
N ILE A 361 10.76 21.83 32.09
CA ILE A 361 10.15 23.01 31.45
C ILE A 361 9.22 23.64 32.49
N ASP A 362 9.42 24.93 32.79
CA ASP A 362 8.74 25.64 33.90
C ASP A 362 8.77 24.85 35.24
N GLY A 363 9.92 24.26 35.56
CA GLY A 363 10.10 23.43 36.77
C GLY A 363 9.37 22.08 36.74
N SER A 364 8.64 21.76 35.68
CA SER A 364 7.95 20.48 35.50
C SER A 364 8.80 19.51 34.68
N SER A 365 8.93 18.26 35.15
CA SER A 365 9.69 17.23 34.42
C SER A 365 8.94 16.74 33.18
N VAL A 366 9.63 16.71 32.03
CA VAL A 366 9.10 16.21 30.74
C VAL A 366 8.60 14.77 30.86
N ILE A 367 9.32 13.92 31.60
CA ILE A 367 8.98 12.50 31.77
C ILE A 367 7.71 12.34 32.62
N LYS A 368 7.54 13.15 33.66
CA LYS A 368 6.42 13.02 34.61
C LYS A 368 5.15 13.73 34.14
N ASN A 369 5.28 14.92 33.54
CA ASN A 369 4.17 15.84 33.31
C ASN A 369 4.05 16.26 31.82
N LEU A 370 4.13 15.29 30.91
CA LEU A 370 4.17 15.54 29.47
C LEU A 370 2.95 16.31 28.94
N ARG A 371 1.74 15.98 29.39
CA ARG A 371 0.49 16.64 28.93
C ARG A 371 0.49 18.14 29.26
N LYS A 372 0.88 18.50 30.48
CA LYS A 372 0.97 19.89 30.94
C LYS A 372 2.01 20.67 30.14
N ILE A 373 3.12 20.01 29.79
CA ILE A 373 4.19 20.62 29.00
C ILE A 373 3.74 20.85 27.56
N ARG A 374 3.12 19.86 26.90
CA ARG A 374 2.61 19.98 25.53
C ARG A 374 1.57 21.09 25.38
N SER A 375 0.75 21.36 26.40
CA SER A 375 -0.19 22.49 26.39
C SER A 375 0.45 23.88 26.45
N ARG A 376 1.76 23.97 26.68
CA ARG A 376 2.49 25.22 26.92
C ARG A 376 3.64 25.47 25.94
N ILE A 377 3.94 24.50 25.07
CA ILE A 377 5.03 24.60 24.11
C ILE A 377 4.48 24.47 22.69
N GLY A 378 4.95 25.32 21.79
CA GLY A 378 4.81 25.13 20.35
C GLY A 378 6.06 24.42 19.81
N TYR A 379 5.88 23.39 18.99
CA TYR A 379 6.99 22.72 18.30
C TYR A 379 6.68 22.60 16.81
N CYS A 380 7.60 23.07 15.98
CA CYS A 380 7.54 22.94 14.53
C CYS A 380 8.61 21.92 14.09
N PRO A 381 8.23 20.71 13.65
CA PRO A 381 9.19 19.69 13.23
C PRO A 381 9.84 20.05 11.89
N GLN A 382 10.99 19.42 11.60
CA GLN A 382 11.73 19.62 10.35
C GLN A 382 11.00 19.05 9.12
N SER A 383 10.20 17.99 9.30
CA SER A 383 9.32 17.45 8.27
C SER A 383 7.96 18.13 8.37
N GLU A 384 7.52 18.75 7.29
CA GLU A 384 6.21 19.38 7.18
C GLU A 384 5.10 18.36 7.47
N SER A 385 4.44 18.49 8.62
CA SER A 385 3.22 17.75 8.96
C SER A 385 1.99 18.59 8.62
N VAL A 386 2.01 19.22 7.44
CA VAL A 386 0.94 20.11 7.01
C VAL A 386 -0.07 19.33 6.18
N LEU A 387 -1.35 19.55 6.47
CA LEU A 387 -2.45 18.92 5.74
C LEU A 387 -2.69 19.70 4.45
N ASN A 388 -2.01 19.27 3.38
CA ASN A 388 -1.95 19.91 2.06
C ASN A 388 -3.29 20.18 1.37
N HIS A 389 -4.37 19.55 1.85
CA HIS A 389 -5.73 19.67 1.33
C HIS A 389 -6.63 20.61 2.13
N MET A 390 -6.12 21.27 3.17
CA MET A 390 -6.82 22.35 3.87
C MET A 390 -6.29 23.71 3.42
N THR A 391 -7.08 24.76 3.64
CA THR A 391 -6.59 26.14 3.55
C THR A 391 -5.76 26.50 4.79
N GLY A 392 -4.92 27.54 4.68
CA GLY A 392 -4.17 28.04 5.85
C GLY A 392 -5.10 28.43 7.01
N ARG A 393 -6.26 29.03 6.69
CA ARG A 393 -7.28 29.41 7.67
C ARG A 393 -7.92 28.21 8.35
N GLU A 394 -8.26 27.17 7.58
CA GLU A 394 -8.83 25.92 8.10
C GLU A 394 -7.83 25.19 9.01
N LEU A 395 -6.56 25.12 8.63
CA LEU A 395 -5.51 24.49 9.42
C LEU A 395 -5.32 25.20 10.77
N LEU A 396 -5.25 26.53 10.76
CA LEU A 396 -5.10 27.32 11.99
C LEU A 396 -6.34 27.20 12.89
N SER A 397 -7.53 27.13 12.29
CA SER A 397 -8.78 26.89 13.02
C SER A 397 -8.78 25.49 13.67
N MET A 398 -8.34 24.46 12.94
CA MET A 398 -8.19 23.10 13.45
C MET A 398 -7.22 23.04 14.64
N TYR A 399 -6.03 23.65 14.51
CA TYR A 399 -5.05 23.70 15.60
C TYR A 399 -5.59 24.47 16.81
N SER A 400 -6.32 25.57 16.59
CA SER A 400 -6.96 26.34 17.67
C SER A 400 -7.95 25.49 18.47
N ARG A 401 -8.76 24.66 17.79
CA ARG A 401 -9.68 23.71 18.46
C ARG A 401 -8.92 22.64 19.26
N LEU A 402 -7.85 22.07 18.69
CA LEU A 402 -7.01 21.09 19.39
C LEU A 402 -6.33 21.67 20.63
N TRP A 403 -6.00 22.96 20.60
CA TRP A 403 -5.44 23.70 21.74
C TRP A 403 -6.50 24.13 22.77
N GLY A 404 -7.79 23.88 22.49
CA GLY A 404 -8.89 24.17 23.40
C GLY A 404 -9.31 25.65 23.43
N VAL A 405 -9.03 26.41 22.37
CA VAL A 405 -9.51 27.79 22.24
C VAL A 405 -11.04 27.80 22.13
N PRO A 406 -11.77 28.62 22.91
CA PRO A 406 -13.23 28.72 22.80
C PRO A 406 -13.66 29.12 21.39
N GLU A 407 -14.68 28.45 20.83
CA GLU A 407 -15.11 28.62 19.44
C GLU A 407 -15.38 30.09 19.06
N GLN A 408 -15.92 30.87 20.00
CA GLN A 408 -16.21 32.30 19.83
C GLN A 408 -14.96 33.15 19.53
N ASN A 409 -13.79 32.70 20.01
CA ASN A 409 -12.54 33.44 19.90
C ASN A 409 -11.65 32.93 18.76
N ILE A 410 -11.95 31.77 18.17
CA ILE A 410 -11.07 31.12 17.18
C ILE A 410 -10.83 32.04 15.99
N ASN A 411 -11.89 32.60 15.39
CA ASN A 411 -11.74 33.48 14.24
C ASN A 411 -10.84 34.68 14.55
N GLY A 412 -11.02 35.32 15.70
CA GLY A 412 -10.17 36.44 16.12
C GLY A 412 -8.69 36.03 16.30
N TYR A 413 -8.44 34.87 16.91
CA TYR A 413 -7.08 34.33 17.06
C TYR A 413 -6.44 33.99 15.71
N VAL A 414 -7.19 33.37 14.80
CA VAL A 414 -6.70 32.96 13.47
C VAL A 414 -6.36 34.19 12.63
N GLU A 415 -7.22 35.20 12.57
CA GLU A 415 -6.92 36.44 11.81
C GLU A 415 -5.72 37.18 12.38
N THR A 416 -5.64 37.30 13.71
CA THR A 416 -4.50 37.97 14.37
C THR A 416 -3.19 37.24 14.06
N PHE A 417 -3.23 35.91 14.05
CA PHE A 417 -2.05 35.09 13.73
C PHE A 417 -1.67 35.22 12.26
N LEU A 418 -2.63 35.09 11.34
CA LEU A 418 -2.40 35.29 9.90
C LEU A 418 -1.78 36.65 9.60
N HIS A 419 -2.25 37.70 10.28
CA HIS A 419 -1.68 39.04 10.18
C HIS A 419 -0.27 39.15 10.75
N SER A 420 0.04 38.46 11.83
CA SER A 420 1.39 38.46 12.38
C SER A 420 2.42 37.79 11.46
N VAL A 421 1.98 36.86 10.60
CA VAL A 421 2.84 36.12 9.66
C VAL A 421 2.70 36.57 8.21
N GLN A 422 1.89 37.61 7.94
CA GLN A 422 1.66 38.19 6.60
C GLN A 422 1.12 37.17 5.57
N LEU A 423 0.20 36.29 5.99
CA LEU A 423 -0.39 35.26 5.13
C LEU A 423 -1.89 35.47 4.86
N GLU A 424 -2.46 36.63 5.17
CA GLU A 424 -3.91 36.86 5.03
C GLU A 424 -4.40 36.75 3.59
N SER A 425 -3.60 37.24 2.63
CA SER A 425 -3.96 37.27 1.21
C SER A 425 -4.02 35.88 0.55
N VAL A 426 -3.27 34.93 1.11
CA VAL A 426 -3.20 33.55 0.62
C VAL A 426 -3.89 32.56 1.55
N ALA A 427 -4.41 33.02 2.69
CA ALA A 427 -4.97 32.20 3.79
C ALA A 427 -6.07 31.22 3.33
N ASP A 428 -6.81 31.60 2.30
CA ASP A 428 -7.94 30.85 1.74
C ASP A 428 -7.53 29.99 0.53
N TRP A 429 -6.25 29.98 0.17
CA TRP A 429 -5.71 29.04 -0.82
C TRP A 429 -5.37 27.72 -0.14
N LEU A 430 -5.37 26.64 -0.92
CA LEU A 430 -4.97 25.33 -0.42
C LEU A 430 -3.48 25.33 -0.09
N ILE A 431 -3.09 24.77 1.05
CA ILE A 431 -1.71 24.84 1.55
C ILE A 431 -0.68 24.32 0.54
N HIS A 432 -1.01 23.33 -0.29
CA HIS A 432 -0.08 22.82 -1.31
C HIS A 432 0.30 23.87 -2.38
N THR A 433 -0.42 24.99 -2.48
CA THR A 433 -0.10 26.10 -3.37
C THR A 433 0.81 27.14 -2.73
N TYR A 434 1.12 27.03 -1.43
CA TYR A 434 2.03 27.93 -0.73
C TYR A 434 3.45 27.51 -1.14
N ARG A 435 4.03 28.21 -2.11
CA ARG A 435 5.40 27.98 -2.60
C ARG A 435 6.22 29.25 -2.53
#